data_AF-A0A5S3WQK4-F1
#
_entry.id   AF-A0A5S3WQK4-F1
#
_cell.length_a   1.000
_cell.length_b   1.000
_cell.length_c   1.000
_cell.angle_alpha   90.00
_cell.angle_beta   90.00
_cell.angle_gamma   90.00
#
_symmetry.space_group_name_H-M   'P 1'
#
loop_
_entity.id
_entity.type
_entity.pdbx_description
1 polymer ?
#
loop_
_entity_poly.entity_id
_entity_poly.type
_entity_poly.pdbx_seq_one_letter_code
_entity_poly.pdbx_strand_id
1 'polypeptide(L)'
;MRLKLLMACLTSVLSADALAENLDPKTDLEYAQVMMECYTENLPANERWEVLKFTYVRDKTDKEGEKEVNISAKYSADNRSWKDAPSCHPLAPIAITESFLKSTGKFDDKFKSIELIVKWVGDFKVNIVQK
;
A
#
# COMPACT_ATOMS: atom_id res chain seq x y z
N MET A 1 13.18 -35.48 -5.62
CA MET A 1 12.77 -34.46 -4.61
C MET A 1 13.26 -33.10 -5.12
N ARG A 2 12.45 -32.47 -5.98
CA ARG A 2 11.60 -31.29 -5.71
C ARG A 2 12.38 -29.95 -5.64
N LEU A 3 12.28 -29.23 -6.76
CA LEU A 3 12.20 -27.77 -6.90
C LEU A 3 13.13 -26.93 -6.00
N LYS A 4 14.36 -26.72 -6.46
CA LYS A 4 15.13 -25.51 -6.16
C LYS A 4 15.40 -24.84 -7.50
N LEU A 5 14.62 -23.82 -7.84
CA LEU A 5 14.87 -22.76 -8.83
C LEU A 5 13.50 -22.22 -9.25
N LEU A 6 12.92 -21.33 -8.43
CA LEU A 6 11.80 -20.44 -8.83
C LEU A 6 11.64 -19.28 -7.82
N MET A 7 12.74 -18.82 -7.21
CA MET A 7 12.76 -17.64 -6.32
C MET A 7 13.83 -16.62 -6.70
N ALA A 8 14.30 -16.65 -7.95
CA ALA A 8 15.36 -15.76 -8.44
C ALA A 8 14.98 -15.01 -9.72
N CYS A 9 13.68 -14.78 -9.97
CA CYS A 9 13.22 -14.08 -11.16
C CYS A 9 12.23 -12.94 -10.87
N LEU A 10 12.32 -12.33 -9.68
CA LEU A 10 11.58 -11.10 -9.34
C LEU A 10 12.48 -9.99 -8.78
N THR A 11 13.77 -10.25 -8.54
CA THR A 11 14.64 -9.35 -7.77
C THR A 11 15.50 -8.41 -8.62
N SER A 12 15.09 -8.02 -9.84
CA SER A 12 15.99 -7.17 -10.65
C SER A 12 15.38 -6.27 -11.74
N VAL A 13 14.13 -5.82 -11.67
CA VAL A 13 13.64 -4.79 -12.63
C VAL A 13 12.53 -3.94 -12.03
N LEU A 14 12.84 -2.97 -11.16
CA LEU A 14 11.82 -2.03 -10.69
C LEU A 14 12.41 -0.62 -10.58
N SER A 15 12.58 0.04 -11.73
CA SER A 15 12.44 1.50 -11.73
C SER A 15 10.99 1.81 -11.32
N ALA A 16 10.82 2.73 -10.39
CA ALA A 16 9.54 2.97 -9.72
C ALA A 16 8.37 3.33 -10.66
N ASP A 17 8.65 3.85 -11.85
CA ASP A 17 7.65 4.09 -12.89
C ASP A 17 7.12 2.78 -13.52
N ALA A 18 7.98 1.77 -13.73
CA ALA A 18 7.59 0.48 -14.29
C ALA A 18 6.81 -0.40 -13.30
N LEU A 19 6.97 -0.10 -12.00
CA LEU A 19 6.33 -0.77 -10.88
C LEU A 19 4.87 -0.29 -10.71
N ALA A 20 4.61 1.01 -10.88
CA ALA A 20 3.27 1.58 -10.80
C ALA A 20 2.38 1.26 -12.01
N GLU A 21 2.94 1.13 -13.22
CA GLU A 21 2.17 0.88 -14.45
C GLU A 21 1.60 -0.56 -14.58
N ASN A 22 2.11 -1.53 -13.80
CA ASN A 22 1.70 -2.95 -13.91
C ASN A 22 0.99 -3.51 -12.65
N LEU A 23 0.88 -2.74 -11.57
CA LEU A 23 0.20 -3.17 -10.35
C LEU A 23 -1.29 -2.80 -10.40
N ASP A 24 -2.12 -3.78 -10.77
CA ASP A 24 -3.59 -3.70 -10.80
C ASP A 24 -4.19 -4.71 -9.82
N PRO A 25 -4.07 -4.49 -8.49
CA PRO A 25 -4.71 -5.36 -7.50
C PRO A 25 -6.24 -5.28 -7.65
N LYS A 26 -6.89 -6.45 -7.70
CA LYS A 26 -8.34 -6.59 -7.93
C LYS A 26 -9.08 -7.06 -6.68
N THR A 27 -8.34 -7.58 -5.71
CA THR A 27 -8.86 -8.10 -4.45
C THR A 27 -8.23 -7.38 -3.26
N ASP A 28 -8.94 -7.38 -2.13
CA ASP A 28 -8.43 -6.82 -0.87
C ASP A 28 -7.09 -7.48 -0.45
N LEU A 29 -6.91 -8.78 -0.77
CA LEU A 29 -5.68 -9.52 -0.48
C LEU A 29 -4.51 -9.05 -1.35
N GLU A 30 -4.71 -8.95 -2.68
CA GLU A 30 -3.66 -8.45 -3.59
C GLU A 30 -3.27 -7.02 -3.22
N TYR A 31 -4.26 -6.18 -2.90
CA TYR A 31 -4.00 -4.81 -2.43
C TYR A 31 -3.18 -4.81 -1.15
N ALA A 32 -3.54 -5.63 -0.15
CA ALA A 32 -2.81 -5.75 1.09
C ALA A 32 -1.36 -6.24 0.88
N GLN A 33 -1.14 -7.22 0.01
CA GLN A 33 0.19 -7.76 -0.31
C GLN A 33 1.09 -6.72 -0.97
N VAL A 34 0.60 -6.07 -2.03
CA VAL A 34 1.38 -5.07 -2.77
C VAL A 34 1.73 -3.87 -1.88
N MET A 35 0.77 -3.40 -1.07
CA MET A 35 1.01 -2.29 -0.14
C MET A 35 1.96 -2.68 0.99
N MET A 36 1.85 -3.91 1.51
CA MET A 36 2.79 -4.44 2.49
C MET A 36 4.20 -4.47 1.93
N GLU A 37 4.41 -5.04 0.75
CA GLU A 37 5.72 -5.09 0.08
C GLU A 37 6.27 -3.68 -0.12
N CYS A 38 5.46 -2.75 -0.65
CA CYS A 38 5.89 -1.38 -0.90
C CYS A 38 6.41 -0.65 0.35
N TYR A 39 5.84 -0.91 1.53
CA TYR A 39 6.24 -0.21 2.76
C TYR A 39 7.25 -0.97 3.63
N THR A 40 7.45 -2.27 3.38
CA THR A 40 8.22 -3.12 4.28
C THR A 40 9.52 -3.64 3.67
N GLU A 41 9.63 -3.67 2.34
CA GLU A 41 10.85 -4.13 1.64
C GLU A 41 12.07 -3.23 1.91
N ASN A 42 11.83 -1.92 2.09
CA ASN A 42 12.88 -0.92 2.36
C ASN A 42 13.11 -0.64 3.85
N LEU A 43 12.54 -1.44 4.75
CA LEU A 43 12.81 -1.28 6.17
C LEU A 43 14.27 -1.68 6.48
N PRO A 44 14.95 -0.96 7.38
CA PRO A 44 16.29 -1.37 7.83
C PRO A 44 16.31 -2.82 8.30
N ALA A 45 17.35 -3.58 7.98
CA ALA A 45 17.43 -5.01 8.30
C ALA A 45 17.33 -5.34 9.81
N ASN A 46 17.60 -4.36 10.68
CA ASN A 46 17.47 -4.45 12.13
C ASN A 46 16.09 -4.02 12.67
N GLU A 47 15.22 -3.45 11.82
CA GLU A 47 13.84 -3.14 12.18
C GLU A 47 12.97 -4.38 12.00
N ARG A 48 12.18 -4.67 13.04
CA ARG A 48 11.08 -5.63 12.94
C ARG A 48 9.80 -4.84 12.82
N TRP A 49 8.85 -5.36 12.05
CA TRP A 49 7.50 -4.87 11.99
C TRP A 49 6.54 -6.03 12.23
N GLU A 50 5.46 -5.76 12.96
CA GLU A 50 4.38 -6.72 13.21
C GLU A 50 3.05 -6.24 12.64
N VAL A 51 2.84 -4.92 12.64
CA VAL A 51 1.65 -4.29 12.10
C VAL A 51 2.04 -3.09 11.24
N LEU A 52 1.52 -3.05 10.03
CA LEU A 52 1.54 -1.90 9.13
C LEU A 52 0.13 -1.31 9.06
N LYS A 53 0.03 0.01 9.18
CA LYS A 53 -1.19 0.78 8.96
C LYS A 53 -0.94 1.79 7.86
N PHE A 54 -1.71 1.69 6.78
CA PHE A 54 -1.75 2.66 5.70
C PHE A 54 -3.10 3.38 5.69
N THR A 55 -3.08 4.66 5.34
CA THR A 55 -4.27 5.50 5.21
C THR A 55 -4.11 6.39 3.99
N TYR A 56 -5.11 6.39 3.13
CA TYR A 56 -5.26 7.29 2.00
C TYR A 56 -6.57 8.06 2.18
N VAL A 57 -6.50 9.39 2.13
CA VAL A 57 -7.64 10.29 2.25
C VAL A 57 -7.68 11.19 1.02
N ARG A 58 -8.84 11.26 0.38
CA ARG A 58 -9.10 12.21 -0.71
C ARG A 58 -9.78 13.43 -0.10
N ASP A 59 -9.04 14.51 0.03
CA ASP A 59 -9.59 15.76 0.53
C ASP A 59 -10.42 16.48 -0.54
N LYS A 60 -11.14 17.52 -0.12
CA LYS A 60 -11.89 18.35 -1.05
C LYS A 60 -10.92 19.06 -1.99
N THR A 61 -11.40 19.30 -3.19
CA THR A 61 -10.73 20.06 -4.24
C THR A 61 -10.03 21.29 -3.67
N ASP A 62 -8.75 21.43 -3.97
CA ASP A 62 -7.96 22.60 -3.63
C ASP A 62 -8.47 23.83 -4.38
N LYS A 63 -7.82 24.98 -4.14
CA LYS A 63 -8.21 26.26 -4.76
C LYS A 63 -8.01 26.29 -6.28
N GLU A 64 -7.27 25.33 -6.84
CA GLU A 64 -6.91 25.25 -8.25
C GLU A 64 -7.78 24.23 -9.02
N GLY A 65 -8.59 23.44 -8.31
CA GLY A 65 -9.46 22.44 -8.92
C GLY A 65 -8.91 21.01 -8.84
N GLU A 66 -7.74 20.81 -8.22
CA GLU A 66 -7.13 19.49 -8.05
C GLU A 66 -7.57 18.84 -6.73
N LYS A 67 -7.73 17.51 -6.74
CA LYS A 67 -8.12 16.79 -5.51
C LYS A 67 -6.86 16.48 -4.72
N GLU A 68 -6.67 17.18 -3.60
CA GLU A 68 -5.55 16.93 -2.69
C GLU A 68 -5.68 15.52 -2.06
N VAL A 69 -4.58 14.77 -2.07
CA VAL A 69 -4.52 13.41 -1.52
C VAL A 69 -3.55 13.40 -0.35
N ASN A 70 -4.04 13.00 0.81
CA ASN A 70 -3.25 12.83 2.02
C ASN A 70 -3.02 11.34 2.28
N ILE A 71 -1.75 10.93 2.31
CA ILE A 71 -1.33 9.57 2.64
C ILE A 71 -0.54 9.53 3.94
N SER A 72 -0.73 8.46 4.72
CA SER A 72 0.07 8.16 5.91
C SER A 72 0.29 6.66 6.00
N ALA A 73 1.53 6.27 6.26
CA ALA A 73 1.88 4.87 6.51
C ALA A 73 2.74 4.79 7.76
N LYS A 74 2.35 3.93 8.70
CA LYS A 74 3.07 3.71 9.94
C LYS A 74 3.19 2.22 10.23
N TYR A 75 4.27 1.83 10.87
CA TYR A 75 4.45 0.47 11.36
C TYR A 75 4.79 0.45 12.84
N SER A 76 4.54 -0.70 13.48
CA SER A 76 4.94 -0.98 14.87
C SER A 76 5.30 -2.45 15.01
N ALA A 77 6.11 -2.77 16.02
CA ALA A 77 6.44 -4.13 16.45
C ALA A 77 6.34 -4.22 17.97
N ASP A 78 5.81 -5.31 18.51
CA ASP A 78 5.88 -5.70 19.92
C ASP A 78 5.47 -4.58 20.90
N ASN A 79 4.31 -3.95 20.67
CA ASN A 79 3.81 -2.82 21.47
C ASN A 79 4.75 -1.59 21.53
N ARG A 80 5.70 -1.46 20.60
CA ARG A 80 6.54 -0.27 20.47
C ARG A 80 5.74 0.89 19.88
N SER A 81 6.29 2.09 20.03
CA SER A 81 5.76 3.29 19.39
C SER A 81 5.67 3.10 17.87
N TRP A 82 4.64 3.69 17.28
CA TRP A 82 4.47 3.74 15.84
C TRP A 82 5.57 4.60 15.21
N LYS A 83 6.13 4.10 14.10
CA LYS A 83 7.13 4.79 13.28
C LYS A 83 6.56 5.00 11.88
N ASP A 84 7.01 6.04 11.19
CA ASP A 84 6.63 6.25 9.79
C ASP A 84 7.29 5.18 8.91
N ALA A 85 6.50 4.60 8.00
CA ALA A 85 6.96 3.59 7.06
C ALA A 85 7.48 4.26 5.78
N PRO A 86 8.73 3.99 5.36
CA PRO A 86 9.24 4.48 4.09
C PRO A 86 8.51 3.79 2.93
N SER A 87 7.95 4.57 2.00
CA SER A 87 7.33 4.02 0.80
C SER A 87 8.39 3.53 -0.20
N CYS A 88 8.04 2.52 -0.99
CA CYS A 88 8.83 2.06 -2.13
C CYS A 88 9.11 3.17 -3.16
N HIS A 89 8.17 4.10 -3.31
CA HIS A 89 8.30 5.31 -4.12
C HIS A 89 7.27 6.36 -3.66
N PRO A 90 7.53 7.68 -3.75
CA PRO A 90 6.59 8.70 -3.27
C PRO A 90 5.18 8.61 -3.87
N LEU A 91 5.05 8.20 -5.13
CA LEU A 91 3.76 8.15 -5.85
C LEU A 91 3.16 6.74 -5.98
N ALA A 92 3.93 5.68 -5.73
CA ALA A 92 3.44 4.32 -5.94
C ALA A 92 2.23 3.96 -5.06
N PRO A 93 2.20 4.28 -3.74
CA PRO A 93 1.04 4.00 -2.88
C PRO A 93 -0.26 4.64 -3.39
N ILE A 94 -0.16 5.83 -4.00
CA ILE A 94 -1.29 6.54 -4.60
C ILE A 94 -1.80 5.76 -5.82
N ALA A 95 -0.90 5.44 -6.76
CA ALA A 95 -1.26 4.70 -7.98
C ALA A 95 -1.87 3.33 -7.67
N ILE A 96 -1.25 2.55 -6.77
CA ILE A 96 -1.74 1.23 -6.33
C ILE A 96 -3.14 1.35 -5.72
N THR A 97 -3.35 2.33 -4.84
CA THR A 97 -4.63 2.55 -4.16
C THR A 97 -5.73 2.98 -5.13
N GLU A 98 -5.43 3.90 -6.05
CA GLU A 98 -6.42 4.32 -7.04
C GLU A 98 -6.76 3.21 -8.03
N SER A 99 -5.75 2.43 -8.45
CA SER A 99 -5.95 1.27 -9.32
C SER A 99 -6.89 0.25 -8.67
N PHE A 100 -6.62 -0.11 -7.41
CA PHE A 100 -7.48 -0.97 -6.59
C PHE A 100 -8.93 -0.45 -6.45
N LEU A 101 -9.09 0.84 -6.15
CA LEU A 101 -10.41 1.42 -5.98
C LEU A 101 -11.18 1.47 -7.31
N LYS A 102 -10.48 1.72 -8.43
CA LYS A 102 -11.09 1.70 -9.78
C LYS A 102 -11.50 0.28 -10.17
N SER A 103 -10.62 -0.71 -9.95
CA SER A 103 -10.88 -2.12 -10.29
C SER A 103 -12.04 -2.71 -9.48
N THR A 104 -12.22 -2.29 -8.23
CA THR A 104 -13.33 -2.71 -7.36
C THR A 104 -14.60 -1.87 -7.50
N GLY A 105 -14.61 -0.86 -8.37
CA GLY A 105 -15.76 0.05 -8.56
C GLY A 105 -16.05 0.96 -7.36
N LYS A 106 -15.07 1.15 -6.46
CA LYS A 106 -15.18 1.95 -5.24
C LYS A 106 -14.56 3.35 -5.38
N PHE A 107 -13.99 3.67 -6.55
CA PHE A 107 -13.41 4.98 -6.87
C PHE A 107 -14.42 5.92 -7.52
N ASP A 108 -15.41 6.38 -6.74
CA ASP A 108 -16.43 7.33 -7.19
C ASP A 108 -16.31 8.68 -6.46
N ASP A 109 -17.26 9.59 -6.70
CA ASP A 109 -17.31 10.89 -6.01
C ASP A 109 -17.71 10.80 -4.54
N LYS A 110 -18.25 9.66 -4.11
CA LYS A 110 -18.58 9.39 -2.70
C LYS A 110 -17.35 8.90 -1.95
N PHE A 111 -16.35 8.34 -2.61
CA PHE A 111 -15.12 7.90 -1.97
C PHE A 111 -14.49 9.01 -1.13
N LYS A 112 -14.19 8.68 0.14
CA LYS A 112 -13.55 9.58 1.10
C LYS A 112 -12.15 9.11 1.48
N SER A 113 -12.03 7.86 1.90
CA SER A 113 -10.76 7.34 2.41
C SER A 113 -10.73 5.82 2.38
N ILE A 114 -9.52 5.27 2.35
CA ILE A 114 -9.25 3.86 2.57
C ILE A 114 -8.18 3.73 3.65
N GLU A 115 -8.41 2.82 4.59
CA GLU A 115 -7.46 2.42 5.60
C GLU A 115 -7.16 0.94 5.43
N LEU A 116 -5.88 0.60 5.39
CA LEU A 116 -5.37 -0.76 5.36
C LEU A 116 -4.61 -1.02 6.65
N ILE A 117 -4.90 -2.14 7.30
CA ILE A 117 -4.11 -2.67 8.41
C ILE A 117 -3.66 -4.06 8.00
N VAL A 118 -2.36 -4.32 8.00
CA VAL A 118 -1.76 -5.63 7.70
C VAL A 118 -0.88 -6.04 8.87
N LYS A 119 -0.98 -7.30 9.30
CA LYS A 119 -0.07 -7.89 10.27
C LYS A 119 0.93 -8.82 9.57
N TRP A 120 2.14 -8.91 10.09
CA TRP A 120 3.19 -9.81 9.61
C TRP A 120 2.70 -11.27 9.52
N VAL A 121 1.82 -11.68 10.43
CA VAL A 121 1.24 -13.03 10.47
C VAL A 121 0.25 -13.33 9.33
N GLY A 122 -0.03 -12.36 8.46
CA GLY A 122 -0.91 -12.50 7.29
C GLY A 122 -2.34 -12.01 7.51
N ASP A 123 -2.73 -11.62 8.73
CA ASP A 123 -4.03 -10.97 8.96
C ASP A 123 -4.06 -9.60 8.30
N PHE A 124 -5.14 -9.25 7.63
CA PHE A 124 -5.34 -7.90 7.11
C PHE A 124 -6.80 -7.44 7.23
N LYS A 125 -6.99 -6.11 7.17
CA LYS A 125 -8.30 -5.45 7.14
C LYS A 125 -8.23 -4.24 6.23
N VAL A 126 -9.18 -4.16 5.30
CA VAL A 126 -9.39 -3.01 4.42
C VAL A 126 -10.69 -2.33 4.80
N ASN A 127 -10.62 -1.05 5.18
CA ASN A 127 -11.77 -0.22 5.52
C ASN A 127 -11.90 0.90 4.49
N ILE A 128 -12.99 0.89 3.72
CA ILE A 128 -13.28 1.94 2.74
C ILE A 128 -14.45 2.76 3.25
N VAL A 129 -14.28 4.08 3.27
CA VAL A 129 -15.28 5.04 3.72
C VAL A 129 -15.78 5.81 2.52
N GLN A 130 -17.10 5.81 2.33
CA GLN A 130 -17.83 6.60 1.34
C GLN A 130 -18.66 7.68 2.07
N LYS A 131 -18.96 8.80 1.39
CA LYS A 131 -19.80 9.91 1.85
C LYS A 131 -21.26 9.72 1.42
#